data_AF-A0A1E8GNI0-F1
#
_entry.id   AF-A0A1E8GNI0-F1
#
_cell.length_a   1.000
_cell.length_b   1.000
_cell.length_c   1.000
_cell.angle_alpha   90.00
_cell.angle_beta   90.00
_cell.angle_gamma   90.00
#
_symmetry.space_group_name_H-M   'P 1'
#
loop_
_entity.id
_entity.type
_entity.pdbx_description
1 polymer ?
#
loop_
_entity_poly.entity_id
_entity_poly.type
_entity_poly.pdbx_seq_one_letter_code
_entity_poly.pdbx_strand_id
1 'polypeptide(L)'
;MEIIEIQTDKNISNKDKALKKMLKEVEHTSYEPIHTIHNWLCDQDDEELFISILKSGKTISNAFNYAGSKSREQAFEGCAMVEHDQVFEWVREYYLSDATAVARVTLSDPGERARRNLEKQNKKLKNAAVIKTKKKKNDIDPNQTTIFDFM
;
A
#
# COMPACT_ATOMS: atom_id res chain seq x y z
N MET A 1 17.04 55.03 14.79
CA MET A 1 16.84 53.83 13.96
C MET A 1 16.71 52.67 14.93
N GLU A 2 15.48 52.36 15.28
CA GLU A 2 15.18 51.28 16.22
C GLU A 2 15.19 49.96 15.44
N ILE A 3 16.08 49.06 15.85
CA ILE A 3 16.22 47.75 15.24
C ILE A 3 15.05 46.93 15.78
N ILE A 4 14.05 46.68 14.94
CA ILE A 4 12.97 45.75 15.27
C ILE A 4 13.60 44.35 15.20
N GLU A 5 14.14 43.89 16.31
CA GLU A 5 14.40 42.46 16.51
C GLU A 5 13.04 41.77 16.47
N ILE A 6 12.77 41.12 15.34
CA ILE A 6 11.61 40.25 15.17
C ILE A 6 11.84 39.02 16.05
N GLN A 7 11.45 39.12 17.32
CA GLN A 7 11.33 37.97 18.22
C GLN A 7 10.00 37.29 17.94
N THR A 8 9.92 36.53 16.84
CA THR A 8 8.76 35.67 16.54
C THR A 8 9.19 34.26 16.15
N ASP A 9 9.91 33.57 17.04
CA ASP A 9 10.18 32.12 16.87
C ASP A 9 9.94 31.32 18.16
N LYS A 10 9.19 31.86 19.12
CA LYS A 10 8.87 31.18 20.39
C LYS A 10 7.37 31.14 20.67
N ASN A 11 6.65 30.38 19.84
CA ASN A 11 5.57 29.44 20.21
C ASN A 11 4.78 29.02 18.96
N ILE A 12 5.48 28.48 17.95
CA ILE A 12 4.80 27.95 16.75
C ILE A 12 4.14 26.62 17.15
N SER A 13 2.82 26.54 16.93
CA SER A 13 2.02 25.34 17.20
C SER A 13 2.57 24.14 16.43
N ASN A 14 2.39 22.93 16.97
CA ASN A 14 2.76 21.70 16.28
C ASN A 14 2.05 21.60 14.92
N LYS A 15 0.81 22.11 14.83
CA LYS A 15 0.06 22.22 13.58
C LYS A 15 0.80 23.08 12.56
N ASP A 16 1.20 24.29 12.91
CA ASP A 16 1.90 25.20 11.99
C ASP A 16 3.24 24.64 11.51
N LYS A 17 4.00 23.98 12.40
CA LYS A 17 5.25 23.31 12.02
C LYS A 17 4.99 22.19 11.02
N ALA A 18 3.96 21.39 11.26
CA ALA A 18 3.59 20.28 10.39
C ALA A 18 3.12 20.79 9.02
N LEU A 19 2.27 21.82 8.99
CA LEU A 19 1.82 22.47 7.75
C LEU A 19 3.01 23.02 6.94
N LYS A 20 3.96 23.71 7.58
CA LYS A 20 5.18 24.20 6.91
C LYS A 20 6.02 23.07 6.31
N LYS A 21 6.16 21.96 7.05
CA LYS A 21 6.88 20.77 6.58
C LYS A 21 6.18 20.18 5.35
N MET A 22 4.87 19.97 5.44
CA MET A 22 4.06 19.40 4.35
C MET A 22 4.08 20.27 3.10
N LEU A 23 3.95 21.60 3.25
CA LEU A 23 4.01 22.54 2.14
C LEU A 23 5.33 22.42 1.35
N LYS A 24 6.46 22.28 2.07
CA LYS A 24 7.78 22.09 1.44
C LYS A 24 7.88 20.77 0.67
N GLU A 25 7.25 19.71 1.16
CA GLU A 25 7.20 18.40 0.45
C GLU A 25 6.39 18.50 -0.85
N VAL A 26 5.30 19.25 -0.83
CA VAL A 26 4.34 19.37 -1.95
C VAL A 26 4.78 20.38 -3.00
N GLU A 27 5.49 21.45 -2.61
CA GLU A 27 6.02 22.46 -3.54
C GLU A 27 6.83 21.88 -4.71
N HIS A 28 7.51 20.75 -4.47
CA HIS A 28 8.39 20.10 -5.45
C HIS A 28 7.71 18.93 -6.18
N THR A 29 6.42 18.69 -5.97
CA THR A 29 5.68 17.54 -6.50
C THR A 29 4.48 18.03 -7.30
N SER A 30 4.28 17.53 -8.53
CA SER A 30 3.11 17.82 -9.37
C SER A 30 2.07 16.69 -9.39
N TYR A 31 2.13 15.78 -8.41
CA TYR A 31 1.35 14.55 -8.40
C TYR A 31 0.03 14.74 -7.66
N GLU A 32 -1.08 14.74 -8.39
CA GLU A 32 -2.43 15.05 -7.88
C GLU A 32 -2.86 14.28 -6.62
N PRO A 33 -2.60 12.95 -6.49
CA PRO A 33 -2.95 12.23 -5.27
C PRO A 33 -2.23 12.76 -4.02
N ILE A 34 -1.01 13.27 -4.17
CA ILE A 34 -0.24 13.87 -3.07
C ILE A 34 -0.85 15.21 -2.67
N HIS A 35 -1.29 16.03 -3.63
CA HIS A 35 -2.03 17.26 -3.34
C HIS A 35 -3.36 16.97 -2.64
N THR A 36 -4.06 15.92 -3.05
CA THR A 36 -5.32 15.50 -2.41
C THR A 36 -5.10 15.12 -0.95
N ILE A 37 -4.08 14.30 -0.66
CA ILE A 37 -3.73 13.92 0.71
C ILE A 37 -3.28 15.13 1.52
N HIS A 38 -2.47 16.02 0.93
CA HIS A 38 -2.04 17.26 1.57
C HIS A 38 -3.23 18.11 2.01
N ASN A 39 -4.18 18.37 1.11
CA ASN A 39 -5.35 19.19 1.41
C ASN A 39 -6.17 18.56 2.54
N TRP A 40 -6.40 17.25 2.48
CA TRP A 40 -7.10 16.54 3.56
C TRP A 40 -6.38 16.68 4.91
N LEU A 41 -5.04 16.57 4.94
CA LEU A 41 -4.24 16.76 6.16
C LEU A 41 -4.29 18.19 6.70
N CYS A 42 -4.40 19.20 5.83
CA CYS A 42 -4.54 20.60 6.23
C CYS A 42 -5.86 20.87 6.96
N ASP A 43 -6.93 20.18 6.58
CA ASP A 43 -8.27 20.34 7.17
C ASP A 43 -8.43 19.61 8.52
N GLN A 44 -7.42 18.86 8.97
CA GLN A 44 -7.48 18.16 10.26
C GLN A 44 -7.16 19.09 11.46
N ASP A 45 -7.69 18.73 12.62
CA ASP A 45 -7.43 19.40 13.92
C ASP A 45 -6.91 18.41 14.99
N ASP A 46 -6.21 17.36 14.55
CA ASP A 46 -5.65 16.32 15.41
C ASP A 46 -4.19 16.63 15.78
N GLU A 47 -3.95 17.01 17.04
CA GLU A 47 -2.61 17.35 17.52
C GLU A 47 -1.64 16.15 17.48
N GLU A 48 -2.11 14.94 17.80
CA GLU A 48 -1.28 13.73 17.78
C GLU A 48 -0.83 13.39 16.36
N LEU A 49 -1.73 13.60 15.38
CA LEU A 49 -1.42 13.47 13.96
C LEU A 49 -0.34 14.48 13.56
N PHE A 50 -0.45 15.75 13.94
CA PHE A 50 0.55 16.77 13.60
C PHE A 50 1.91 16.50 14.25
N ILE A 51 1.95 16.06 15.51
CA ILE A 51 3.19 15.62 16.17
C ILE A 51 3.81 14.45 15.39
N SER A 52 2.99 13.52 14.93
CA SER A 52 3.44 12.36 14.17
C SER A 52 3.94 12.72 12.78
N ILE A 53 3.33 13.69 12.10
CA ILE A 53 3.82 14.25 10.84
C ILE A 53 5.22 14.85 11.00
N LEU A 54 5.53 15.44 12.15
CA LEU A 54 6.85 16.03 12.43
C LEU A 54 7.95 14.99 12.68
N LYS A 55 7.62 13.71 12.91
CA LYS A 55 8.62 12.65 13.10
C LYS A 55 9.51 12.50 11.86
N SER A 56 10.78 12.16 12.10
CA SER A 56 11.75 11.91 11.04
C SER A 56 11.34 10.72 10.17
N GLY A 57 11.56 10.82 8.86
CA GLY A 57 11.24 9.77 7.88
C GLY A 57 9.76 9.69 7.46
N LYS A 58 8.85 10.35 8.19
CA LYS A 58 7.44 10.48 7.78
C LYS A 58 7.32 11.51 6.65
N THR A 59 6.71 11.13 5.54
CA THR A 59 6.46 12.00 4.37
C THR A 59 5.11 11.68 3.76
N ILE A 60 4.50 12.63 3.06
CA ILE A 60 3.21 12.42 2.37
C ILE A 60 3.37 11.35 1.28
N SER A 61 4.53 11.29 0.62
CA SER A 61 4.84 10.25 -0.37
C SER A 61 4.85 8.85 0.26
N ASN A 62 5.41 8.69 1.45
CA ASN A 62 5.38 7.41 2.16
C ASN A 62 3.98 7.05 2.64
N ALA A 63 3.17 8.03 3.07
CA ALA A 63 1.77 7.81 3.40
C ALA A 63 0.96 7.31 2.19
N PHE A 64 1.16 7.91 1.02
CA PHE A 64 0.55 7.45 -0.23
C PHE A 64 0.97 6.02 -0.59
N ASN A 65 2.27 5.71 -0.48
CA ASN A 65 2.77 4.35 -0.72
C ASN A 65 2.20 3.33 0.28
N TYR A 66 1.98 3.75 1.53
CA TYR A 66 1.37 2.91 2.56
C TYR A 66 -0.07 2.57 2.20
N ALA A 67 -0.87 3.58 1.87
CA ALA A 67 -2.25 3.40 1.41
C ALA A 67 -2.33 2.53 0.14
N GLY A 68 -1.40 2.72 -0.81
CA GLY A 68 -1.31 1.88 -2.00
C GLY A 68 -0.93 0.42 -1.71
N SER A 69 -0.18 0.17 -0.64
CA SER A 69 0.17 -1.19 -0.20
C SER A 69 -1.04 -1.89 0.44
N LYS A 70 -1.76 -1.19 1.33
CA LYS A 70 -3.03 -1.64 1.92
C LYS A 70 -4.09 -1.93 0.85
N SER A 71 -4.24 -1.03 -0.13
CA SER A 71 -5.13 -1.24 -1.28
C SER A 71 -4.80 -2.51 -2.05
N ARG A 72 -3.51 -2.82 -2.25
CA ARG A 72 -3.07 -4.05 -2.94
C ARG A 72 -3.32 -5.32 -2.12
N GLU A 73 -3.25 -5.24 -0.80
CA GLU A 73 -3.58 -6.35 0.09
C GLU A 73 -5.07 -6.70 0.01
N GLN A 74 -5.92 -5.70 -0.22
CA GLN A 74 -7.38 -5.85 -0.35
C GLN A 74 -7.85 -6.09 -1.79
N ALA A 75 -6.92 -6.11 -2.76
CA ALA A 75 -7.28 -6.27 -4.16
C ALA A 75 -7.79 -7.68 -4.46
N PHE A 76 -8.98 -7.77 -5.03
CA PHE A 76 -9.52 -9.00 -5.61
C PHE A 76 -9.15 -9.04 -7.10
N GLU A 77 -8.50 -10.13 -7.52
CA GLU A 77 -8.02 -10.31 -8.91
C GLU A 77 -7.15 -9.14 -9.42
N GLY A 78 -6.43 -8.46 -8.52
CA GLY A 78 -5.55 -7.35 -8.86
C GLY A 78 -6.23 -5.99 -9.00
N CYS A 79 -7.53 -5.90 -8.72
CA CYS A 79 -8.28 -4.65 -8.63
C CYS A 79 -8.79 -4.43 -7.20
N ALA A 80 -8.71 -3.19 -6.72
CA ALA A 80 -9.30 -2.78 -5.45
C ALA A 80 -10.16 -1.53 -5.69
N MET A 81 -11.44 -1.61 -5.32
CA MET A 81 -12.31 -0.44 -5.24
C MET A 81 -12.21 0.10 -3.81
N VAL A 82 -11.62 1.28 -3.65
CA VAL A 82 -11.37 1.88 -2.33
C VAL A 82 -11.94 3.29 -2.35
N GLU A 83 -12.78 3.59 -1.36
CA GLU A 83 -13.33 4.93 -1.16
C GLU A 83 -12.26 5.90 -0.64
N HIS A 84 -12.45 7.19 -0.89
CA HIS A 84 -11.50 8.21 -0.44
C HIS A 84 -11.31 8.20 1.08
N ASP A 85 -12.40 8.06 1.84
CA ASP A 85 -12.35 8.03 3.30
C ASP A 85 -11.47 6.89 3.82
N GLN A 86 -11.60 5.71 3.22
CA GLN A 86 -10.77 4.56 3.58
C GLN A 86 -9.27 4.80 3.29
N VAL A 87 -8.95 5.50 2.20
CA VAL A 87 -7.57 5.90 1.89
C VAL A 87 -7.04 6.88 2.94
N PHE A 88 -7.85 7.85 3.35
CA PHE A 88 -7.48 8.82 4.38
C PHE A 88 -7.29 8.19 5.76
N GLU A 89 -8.09 7.19 6.11
CA GLU A 89 -7.88 6.39 7.32
C GLU A 89 -6.51 5.71 7.32
N TRP A 90 -6.09 5.11 6.20
CA TRP A 90 -4.75 4.50 6.12
C TRP A 90 -3.63 5.54 6.14
N VAL A 91 -3.86 6.74 5.63
CA VAL A 91 -2.92 7.86 5.77
C VAL A 91 -2.77 8.22 7.24
N ARG A 92 -3.88 8.33 7.99
CA ARG A 92 -3.84 8.57 9.43
C ARG A 92 -3.14 7.43 10.18
N GLU A 93 -3.49 6.19 9.87
CA GLU A 93 -2.85 4.97 10.41
C GLU A 93 -1.34 5.00 10.17
N TYR A 94 -0.91 5.38 8.95
CA TYR A 94 0.51 5.50 8.63
C TYR A 94 1.20 6.48 9.57
N TYR A 95 0.69 7.69 9.76
CA TYR A 95 1.36 8.68 10.61
C TYR A 95 1.40 8.26 12.08
N LEU A 96 0.31 7.69 12.60
CA LEU A 96 0.24 7.24 13.99
C LEU A 96 1.06 5.97 14.27
N SER A 97 1.31 5.15 13.26
CA SER A 97 2.21 4.00 13.39
C SER A 97 3.68 4.42 13.53
N ASP A 98 4.54 3.51 13.96
CA ASP A 98 6.00 3.72 13.98
C ASP A 98 6.68 3.49 12.60
N ALA A 99 5.91 3.18 11.55
CA ALA A 99 6.47 2.85 10.24
C ALA A 99 7.03 4.11 9.54
N THR A 100 8.35 4.24 9.43
CA THR A 100 8.99 5.40 8.78
C THR A 100 9.40 5.13 7.33
N ALA A 101 9.76 3.89 7.00
CA ALA A 101 10.14 3.47 5.66
C ALA A 101 9.05 2.59 5.04
N VAL A 102 8.46 3.06 3.94
CA VAL A 102 7.49 2.29 3.16
C VAL A 102 8.07 2.07 1.77
N ALA A 103 8.03 0.83 1.30
CA ALA A 103 8.47 0.51 -0.05
C ALA A 103 7.64 1.33 -1.06
N ARG A 104 8.31 1.97 -2.03
CA ARG A 104 7.60 2.69 -3.09
C ARG A 104 6.67 1.72 -3.81
N VAL A 105 5.41 2.12 -3.93
CA VAL A 105 4.45 1.40 -4.76
C VAL A 105 4.83 1.67 -6.20
N THR A 106 5.62 0.78 -6.80
CA THR A 106 5.81 0.81 -8.24
C THR A 106 4.48 0.42 -8.88
N LEU A 107 3.95 1.30 -9.72
CA LEU A 107 3.01 0.92 -10.77
C LEU A 107 3.78 -0.04 -11.67
N SER A 108 3.86 -1.31 -11.28
CA SER A 108 4.44 -2.34 -12.12
C SER A 108 3.59 -2.38 -13.37
N ASP A 109 4.27 -2.34 -14.52
CA ASP A 109 3.72 -2.65 -15.83
C ASP A 109 2.79 -3.86 -15.68
N PRO A 110 1.55 -3.82 -16.22
CA PRO A 110 0.65 -4.97 -16.23
C PRO A 110 1.36 -6.28 -16.60
N GLY A 111 2.33 -6.24 -17.53
CA GLY A 111 3.14 -7.38 -17.96
C GLY A 111 4.09 -7.93 -16.89
N GLU A 112 4.61 -7.10 -16.00
CA GLU A 112 5.53 -7.53 -14.94
C GLU A 112 4.80 -8.18 -13.75
N ARG A 113 3.55 -7.76 -13.47
CA ARG A 113 2.68 -8.43 -12.49
C ARG A 113 2.22 -9.79 -12.99
N ALA A 114 1.84 -9.90 -14.26
CA ALA A 114 1.46 -11.17 -14.88
C ALA A 114 2.60 -12.20 -14.80
N ARG A 115 3.85 -11.78 -15.07
CA ARG A 115 5.04 -12.65 -14.95
C ARG A 115 5.29 -13.12 -13.51
N ARG A 116 5.20 -12.23 -12.51
CA ARG A 116 5.38 -12.59 -11.09
C ARG A 116 4.29 -13.51 -10.55
N ASN A 117 3.04 -13.34 -11.00
CA ASN A 117 1.94 -14.22 -10.60
C ASN A 117 2.04 -15.60 -11.24
N LEU A 118 2.42 -15.69 -12.52
CA LEU A 118 2.67 -16.95 -13.21
C LEU A 118 3.83 -17.73 -12.56
N GLU A 119 4.88 -17.04 -12.12
CA GLU A 119 6.02 -17.66 -11.45
C GLU A 119 5.66 -18.21 -10.05
N LYS A 120 4.83 -17.49 -9.29
CA LYS A 120 4.31 -17.96 -7.99
C LYS A 120 3.35 -19.15 -8.16
N GLN A 121 2.49 -19.14 -9.17
CA GLN A 121 1.58 -20.25 -9.47
C GLN A 121 2.34 -21.50 -9.90
N ASN A 122 3.37 -21.35 -10.74
CA ASN A 122 4.24 -22.45 -11.17
C ASN A 122 5.04 -23.08 -10.01
N LYS A 123 5.50 -22.29 -9.03
CA LYS A 123 6.12 -22.84 -7.80
C LYS A 123 5.11 -23.63 -6.95
N LYS A 124 3.86 -23.18 -6.86
CA LYS A 124 2.80 -23.86 -6.10
C LYS A 124 2.39 -25.19 -6.75
N LEU A 125 2.31 -25.24 -8.09
CA LEU A 125 2.03 -26.46 -8.86
C LEU A 125 3.17 -27.48 -8.81
N LYS A 126 4.44 -27.03 -8.88
CA LYS A 126 5.60 -27.92 -8.74
C LYS A 126 5.68 -28.56 -7.36
N ASN A 127 5.36 -27.82 -6.29
CA ASN A 127 5.32 -28.36 -4.93
C ASN A 127 4.13 -29.32 -4.70
N ALA A 128 2.99 -29.12 -5.37
CA ALA A 128 1.84 -30.02 -5.30
C ALA A 128 2.04 -31.34 -6.09
N ALA A 129 2.81 -31.30 -7.18
CA ALA A 129 3.13 -32.50 -7.97
C ALA A 129 4.08 -33.47 -7.24
N VAL A 130 4.97 -32.95 -6.36
CA VAL A 130 5.87 -33.78 -5.54
C VAL A 130 5.12 -34.61 -4.49
N ILE A 131 3.92 -34.20 -4.08
CA ILE A 131 3.14 -34.89 -3.02
C ILE A 131 2.32 -36.08 -3.59
N LYS A 132 2.10 -36.17 -4.91
CA LYS A 132 1.16 -37.15 -5.50
C LYS A 132 1.75 -38.49 -5.98
N THR A 133 3.01 -38.81 -5.69
CA THR A 133 3.65 -40.08 -6.15
C THR A 133 3.88 -41.14 -5.06
N LYS A 134 3.05 -41.22 -4.01
CA LYS A 134 3.05 -42.38 -3.08
C LYS A 134 1.65 -42.82 -2.60
N LYS A 135 1.02 -43.73 -3.37
CA LYS A 135 0.01 -44.77 -3.03
C LYS A 135 -0.91 -45.00 -4.25
N LYS A 136 -1.34 -46.18 -4.68
CA LYS A 136 -1.09 -47.61 -4.42
C LYS A 136 -1.84 -48.34 -5.58
N LYS A 137 -1.29 -49.43 -6.13
CA LYS A 137 -1.99 -50.36 -7.06
C LYS A 137 -3.34 -50.81 -6.48
N ASN A 138 -4.36 -51.02 -7.32
CA ASN A 138 -5.39 -52.07 -7.20
C ASN A 138 -6.18 -52.23 -8.51
N ASP A 139 -6.72 -53.44 -8.67
CA ASP A 139 -7.01 -54.17 -9.90
C ASP A 139 -8.26 -53.73 -10.68
N ILE A 140 -8.22 -53.95 -12.00
CA ILE A 140 -9.33 -53.72 -12.94
C ILE A 140 -10.10 -55.04 -13.09
N ASP A 141 -11.40 -55.01 -12.79
CA ASP A 141 -12.33 -56.12 -13.00
C ASP A 141 -12.60 -56.26 -14.52
N PRO A 142 -12.33 -57.41 -15.17
CA PRO A 142 -12.34 -57.53 -16.63
C PRO A 142 -13.73 -57.49 -17.28
N ASN A 143 -14.81 -57.29 -16.51
CA ASN A 143 -16.18 -57.29 -17.05
C ASN A 143 -16.90 -55.92 -16.99
N GLN A 144 -16.16 -54.83 -16.79
CA GLN A 144 -16.70 -53.48 -16.96
C GLN A 144 -16.34 -52.93 -18.35
N THR A 145 -17.14 -53.30 -19.35
CA THR A 145 -17.18 -52.58 -20.64
C THR A 145 -17.73 -51.18 -20.39
N THR A 146 -16.94 -50.16 -20.71
CA THR A 146 -17.39 -48.77 -20.61
C THR A 146 -18.31 -48.42 -21.77
N ILE A 147 -19.24 -47.51 -21.53
CA ILE A 147 -20.34 -47.09 -22.44
C ILE A 147 -19.87 -46.53 -23.81
N PHE A 148 -18.56 -46.38 -24.00
CA PHE A 148 -17.92 -45.83 -25.19
C PHE A 148 -17.56 -46.88 -26.25
N ASP A 149 -17.77 -48.17 -25.98
CA ASP A 149 -17.42 -49.26 -26.90
C ASP A 149 -18.54 -49.60 -27.92
N PHE A 150 -19.64 -48.83 -27.94
CA PHE A 150 -20.84 -49.11 -28.76
C PHE A 150 -21.30 -47.95 -29.67
N MET A 151 -20.40 -46.99 -29.98
CA MET A 151 -20.65 -45.92 -30.97
C MET A 151 -19.94 -46.16 -32.29
#